data_AF-A0A955AVI2-F1
#
_entry.id   AF-A0A955AVI2-F1
#
_cell.length_a   1.000
_cell.length_b   1.000
_cell.length_c   1.000
_cell.angle_alpha   90.00
_cell.angle_beta   90.00
_cell.angle_gamma   90.00
#
_symmetry.space_group_name_H-M   'P 1'
#
loop_
_entity.id
_entity.type
_entity.pdbx_description
1 polymer ?
#
loop_
_entity_poly.entity_id
_entity_poly.type
_entity_poly.pdbx_seq_one_letter_code
_entity_poly.pdbx_strand_id
1 'polypeptide(L)'
;MLTNYVVLDFTPDTIANEYTVGRFADVFAPGAVNNTNRFLDYDGNNTINQDDAKIAVGKIASRVNRLLKPFRQDPNIDLVVMHTPGLTSAADPGAGERKLAEGQEAADENVYVVYIGDTRPEPDLPDLGIAHQAFAGENNEFYGYVFAGGVKSHLASGNYRWKPQAKLTSVDFTNEVAFTVAHELGHLWGLGHLIDVDSTPGNAFSPDNYHHVMNTPKYANPAAARFLNDSTHRMEIGNATTGA
;
A
#
# COMPACT_ATOMS: atom_id res chain seq x y z
N MET A 1 -17.33 -17.92 -8.93
CA MET A 1 -16.90 -16.64 -8.34
C MET A 1 -15.39 -16.66 -8.41
N LEU A 2 -14.79 -15.62 -8.97
CA LEU A 2 -13.35 -15.55 -9.17
C LEU A 2 -12.67 -15.13 -7.86
N THR A 3 -11.53 -15.75 -7.53
CA THR A 3 -10.76 -15.49 -6.30
C THR A 3 -9.75 -14.37 -6.52
N ASN A 4 -9.77 -13.34 -5.69
CA ASN A 4 -8.88 -12.18 -5.83
C ASN A 4 -7.79 -12.26 -4.78
N TYR A 5 -6.55 -12.28 -5.22
CA TYR A 5 -5.38 -12.31 -4.37
C TYR A 5 -4.69 -10.96 -4.39
N VAL A 6 -4.51 -10.39 -3.21
CA VAL A 6 -3.62 -9.24 -3.01
C VAL A 6 -2.36 -9.75 -2.33
N VAL A 7 -1.24 -9.69 -3.03
CA VAL A 7 0.07 -10.12 -2.57
C VAL A 7 0.85 -8.89 -2.13
N LEU A 8 1.16 -8.80 -0.84
CA LEU A 8 2.05 -7.78 -0.29
C LEU A 8 3.48 -8.32 -0.30
N ASP A 9 4.29 -7.84 -1.22
CA ASP A 9 5.66 -8.33 -1.37
C ASP A 9 6.68 -7.38 -0.75
N PHE A 10 7.43 -7.88 0.23
CA PHE A 10 8.50 -7.17 0.91
C PHE A 10 9.90 -7.69 0.52
N THR A 11 10.00 -8.62 -0.44
CA THR A 11 11.29 -9.11 -0.93
C THR A 11 11.98 -8.08 -1.82
N PRO A 12 13.32 -8.04 -1.85
CA PRO A 12 14.03 -7.28 -2.85
C PRO A 12 13.95 -7.98 -4.21
N ASP A 13 13.11 -7.44 -5.08
CA ASP A 13 12.94 -7.93 -6.43
C ASP A 13 13.49 -6.93 -7.46
N THR A 14 13.94 -7.46 -8.59
CA THR A 14 14.28 -6.67 -9.78
C THR A 14 13.49 -7.26 -10.93
N ILE A 15 12.43 -6.58 -11.32
CA ILE A 15 11.53 -7.00 -12.38
C ILE A 15 11.97 -6.30 -13.66
N ALA A 16 12.01 -7.03 -14.77
CA ALA A 16 12.44 -6.48 -16.04
C ALA A 16 11.46 -5.40 -16.54
N ASN A 17 11.99 -4.24 -16.95
CA ASN A 17 11.22 -3.08 -17.44
C ASN A 17 10.28 -2.43 -16.41
N GLU A 18 10.50 -2.68 -15.13
CA GLU A 18 9.65 -2.23 -14.03
C GLU A 18 10.46 -1.47 -12.96
N TYR A 19 9.77 -0.84 -12.00
CA TYR A 19 10.42 -0.12 -10.92
C TYR A 19 11.21 -1.07 -10.01
N THR A 20 12.50 -0.76 -9.80
CA THR A 20 13.31 -1.44 -8.79
C THR A 20 13.10 -0.77 -7.45
N VAL A 21 12.47 -1.49 -6.50
CA VAL A 21 12.27 -1.00 -5.14
C VAL A 21 13.41 -1.45 -4.24
N GLY A 22 13.92 -0.56 -3.40
CA GLY A 22 14.92 -0.92 -2.39
C GLY A 22 14.40 -1.95 -1.37
N ARG A 23 15.29 -2.61 -0.61
CA ARG A 23 14.88 -3.62 0.39
C ARG A 23 14.06 -2.97 1.51
N PHE A 24 12.89 -3.52 1.86
CA PHE A 24 12.10 -3.00 2.97
C PHE A 24 12.88 -2.96 4.31
N ALA A 25 13.74 -3.95 4.54
CA ALA A 25 14.57 -4.02 5.74
C ALA A 25 15.53 -2.82 5.88
N ASP A 26 15.90 -2.15 4.79
CA ASP A 26 16.86 -1.04 4.81
C ASP A 26 16.21 0.27 5.36
N VAL A 27 14.87 0.35 5.34
CA VAL A 27 14.10 1.39 6.05
C VAL A 27 14.48 1.40 7.54
N PHE A 28 14.76 0.23 8.10
CA PHE A 28 15.10 -0.02 9.50
C PHE A 28 16.63 -0.15 9.71
N ALA A 29 17.39 0.71 9.03
CA ALA A 29 18.84 0.81 9.21
C ALA A 29 19.23 0.94 10.71
N PRO A 30 20.21 0.14 11.21
CA PRO A 30 20.56 0.12 12.61
C PRO A 30 20.88 1.49 13.21
N GLY A 31 20.26 1.82 14.34
CA GLY A 31 20.52 3.10 15.00
C GLY A 31 19.72 3.33 16.28
N ALA A 32 20.15 4.32 17.05
CA ALA A 32 19.44 4.75 18.26
C ALA A 32 18.12 5.46 17.89
N VAL A 33 17.11 5.23 18.73
CA VAL A 33 15.81 5.92 18.63
C VAL A 33 15.93 7.38 19.05
N ASN A 34 15.29 8.26 18.27
CA ASN A 34 15.17 9.68 18.50
C ASN A 34 13.78 10.20 18.04
N ASN A 35 13.57 11.50 18.07
CA ASN A 35 12.26 12.09 17.75
C ASN A 35 11.84 11.93 16.28
N THR A 36 12.78 11.77 15.35
CA THR A 36 12.51 11.70 13.91
C THR A 36 12.39 10.26 13.39
N ASN A 37 12.73 9.25 14.19
CA ASN A 37 12.71 7.84 13.77
C ASN A 37 12.03 6.88 14.77
N ARG A 38 11.54 7.34 15.93
CA ARG A 38 10.87 6.49 16.94
C ARG A 38 9.68 5.67 16.45
N PHE A 39 9.04 6.08 15.36
CA PHE A 39 7.97 5.31 14.72
C PHE A 39 8.48 4.07 13.99
N LEU A 40 9.80 3.84 13.95
CA LEU A 40 10.42 2.62 13.44
C LEU A 40 10.83 1.66 14.56
N ASP A 41 10.69 2.04 15.83
CA ASP A 41 10.88 1.15 16.98
C ASP A 41 9.59 0.37 17.24
N TYR A 42 9.56 -0.90 16.83
CA TYR A 42 8.38 -1.75 16.86
C TYR A 42 8.33 -2.68 18.07
N ASP A 43 9.48 -2.97 18.68
CA ASP A 43 9.60 -3.78 19.89
C ASP A 43 9.80 -2.96 21.18
N GLY A 44 10.06 -1.65 21.06
CA GLY A 44 10.20 -0.72 22.18
C GLY A 44 11.55 -0.78 22.88
N ASN A 45 12.57 -1.37 22.25
CA ASN A 45 13.89 -1.56 22.85
C ASN A 45 14.81 -0.31 22.74
N ASN A 46 14.32 0.80 22.14
CA ASN A 46 15.05 2.04 21.85
C ASN A 46 16.19 1.92 20.82
N THR A 47 16.20 0.86 20.01
CA THR A 47 17.15 0.60 18.92
C THR A 47 16.38 0.13 17.69
N ILE A 48 16.54 0.83 16.58
CA ILE A 48 15.97 0.42 15.30
C ILE A 48 16.88 -0.65 14.67
N ASN A 49 16.32 -1.77 14.22
CA ASN A 49 17.05 -2.83 13.53
C ASN A 49 16.12 -3.71 12.65
N GLN A 50 16.65 -4.79 12.10
CA GLN A 50 15.89 -5.67 11.20
C GLN A 50 14.78 -6.50 11.88
N ASP A 51 14.81 -6.68 13.21
CA ASP A 51 13.73 -7.32 13.94
C ASP A 51 12.50 -6.41 14.00
N ASP A 52 12.68 -5.08 14.05
CA ASP A 52 11.57 -4.13 13.89
C ASP A 52 10.88 -4.27 12.53
N ALA A 53 11.67 -4.46 11.47
CA ALA A 53 11.14 -4.70 10.12
C ALA A 53 10.25 -5.95 10.07
N LYS A 54 10.65 -7.03 10.76
CA LYS A 54 9.85 -8.28 10.88
C LYS A 54 8.52 -8.04 11.56
N ILE A 55 8.51 -7.28 12.65
CA ILE A 55 7.28 -6.93 13.35
C ILE A 55 6.42 -6.00 12.49
N ALA A 56 7.05 -5.05 11.78
CA ALA A 56 6.36 -4.09 10.92
C ALA A 56 5.58 -4.77 9.79
N VAL A 57 6.16 -5.76 9.12
CA VAL A 57 5.45 -6.48 8.03
C VAL A 57 4.18 -7.16 8.51
N GLY A 58 4.22 -7.87 9.64
CA GLY A 58 3.01 -8.46 10.20
C GLY A 58 1.94 -7.42 10.56
N LYS A 59 2.36 -6.27 11.11
CA LYS A 59 1.43 -5.18 11.45
C LYS A 59 0.86 -4.49 10.19
N ILE A 60 1.67 -4.26 9.16
CA ILE A 60 1.25 -3.69 7.88
C ILE A 60 0.25 -4.61 7.19
N ALA A 61 0.57 -5.90 7.03
CA ALA A 61 -0.34 -6.86 6.42
C ALA A 61 -1.67 -6.96 7.19
N SER A 62 -1.61 -6.99 8.53
CA SER A 62 -2.82 -6.94 9.37
C SER A 62 -3.65 -5.67 9.15
N ARG A 63 -2.99 -4.52 8.98
CA ARG A 63 -3.67 -3.24 8.74
C ARG A 63 -4.28 -3.15 7.35
N VAL A 64 -3.59 -3.59 6.30
CA VAL A 64 -4.13 -3.69 4.93
C VAL A 64 -5.36 -4.59 4.93
N ASN A 65 -5.26 -5.77 5.55
CA ASN A 65 -6.39 -6.69 5.68
C ASN A 65 -7.60 -6.05 6.41
N ARG A 66 -7.35 -5.13 7.35
CA ARG A 66 -8.42 -4.36 8.02
C ARG A 66 -9.02 -3.29 7.11
N LEU A 67 -8.22 -2.59 6.31
CA LEU A 67 -8.71 -1.60 5.34
C LEU A 67 -9.58 -2.25 4.26
N LEU A 68 -9.21 -3.46 3.82
CA LEU A 68 -9.93 -4.24 2.81
C LEU A 68 -11.07 -5.08 3.39
N LYS A 69 -11.31 -5.03 4.70
CA LYS A 69 -12.36 -5.79 5.38
C LYS A 69 -13.74 -5.65 4.72
N PRO A 70 -14.21 -4.45 4.29
CA PRO A 70 -15.50 -4.32 3.63
C PRO A 70 -15.64 -5.21 2.40
N PHE A 71 -14.60 -5.30 1.57
CA PHE A 71 -14.59 -6.15 0.37
C PHE A 71 -14.51 -7.63 0.72
N ARG A 72 -13.66 -8.01 1.69
CA ARG A 72 -13.55 -9.40 2.16
C ARG A 72 -14.81 -9.97 2.81
N GLN A 73 -15.71 -9.09 3.26
CA GLN A 73 -16.98 -9.46 3.88
C GLN A 73 -18.16 -9.34 2.91
N ASP A 74 -17.92 -8.85 1.68
CA ASP A 74 -18.95 -8.81 0.65
C ASP A 74 -19.15 -10.23 0.10
N PRO A 75 -20.38 -10.77 0.12
CA PRO A 75 -20.64 -12.13 -0.35
C PRO A 75 -20.41 -12.32 -1.86
N ASN A 76 -20.25 -11.24 -2.63
CA ASN A 76 -20.00 -11.28 -4.07
C ASN A 76 -18.50 -11.15 -4.42
N ILE A 77 -17.64 -10.95 -3.42
CA ILE A 77 -16.20 -10.75 -3.62
C ILE A 77 -15.45 -11.77 -2.77
N ASP A 78 -14.72 -12.66 -3.43
CA ASP A 78 -13.73 -13.48 -2.74
C ASP A 78 -12.37 -12.77 -2.79
N LEU A 79 -11.92 -12.23 -1.64
CA LEU A 79 -10.67 -11.48 -1.52
C LEU A 79 -9.78 -12.07 -0.42
N VAL A 80 -8.58 -12.46 -0.84
CA VAL A 80 -7.53 -13.03 0.00
C VAL A 80 -6.33 -12.09 0.00
N VAL A 81 -5.90 -11.67 1.19
CA VAL A 81 -4.68 -10.87 1.37
C VAL A 81 -3.57 -11.79 1.87
N MET A 82 -2.48 -11.83 1.12
CA MET A 82 -1.27 -12.60 1.42
C MET A 82 -0.10 -11.63 1.57
N HIS A 83 0.96 -12.04 2.26
CA HIS A 83 2.22 -11.31 2.25
C HIS A 83 3.39 -12.27 2.17
N THR A 84 4.49 -11.85 1.56
CA THR A 84 5.69 -12.69 1.53
C THR A 84 6.26 -12.84 2.95
N PRO A 85 6.62 -14.07 3.36
CA PRO A 85 7.08 -14.33 4.73
C PRO A 85 8.55 -13.94 4.95
N GLY A 86 9.33 -13.71 3.89
CA GLY A 86 10.77 -13.44 3.96
C GLY A 86 11.12 -11.98 3.68
N LEU A 87 11.64 -11.26 4.69
CA LEU A 87 12.11 -9.86 4.52
C LEU A 87 13.57 -9.74 4.10
N THR A 88 14.33 -10.81 4.33
CA THR A 88 15.80 -10.84 4.20
C THR A 88 16.28 -11.96 3.30
N SER A 89 15.37 -12.83 2.87
CA SER A 89 15.66 -13.97 2.02
C SER A 89 15.93 -13.49 0.60
N ALA A 90 17.21 -13.34 0.27
CA ALA A 90 17.67 -13.43 -1.13
C ALA A 90 17.41 -14.84 -1.73
N ALA A 91 16.81 -15.75 -0.98
CA ALA A 91 16.47 -17.10 -1.41
C ALA A 91 15.09 -17.18 -2.09
N ASP A 92 14.35 -16.07 -2.22
CA ASP A 92 13.18 -16.05 -3.09
C ASP A 92 12.89 -14.68 -3.76
N PRO A 93 13.84 -14.12 -4.53
CA PRO A 93 13.52 -13.02 -5.42
C PRO A 93 12.46 -13.47 -6.44
N GLY A 94 11.46 -12.63 -6.69
CA GLY A 94 10.40 -12.86 -7.67
C GLY A 94 9.20 -13.65 -7.16
N ALA A 95 8.97 -13.69 -5.84
CA ALA A 95 7.80 -14.37 -5.27
C ALA A 95 6.49 -13.72 -5.75
N GLY A 96 6.41 -12.38 -5.71
CA GLY A 96 5.31 -11.61 -6.28
C GLY A 96 5.15 -11.84 -7.78
N GLU A 97 6.23 -11.71 -8.56
CA GLU A 97 6.23 -11.92 -10.02
C GLU A 97 5.69 -13.30 -10.41
N ARG A 98 6.15 -14.37 -9.75
CA ARG A 98 5.63 -15.72 -10.01
C ARG A 98 4.16 -15.86 -9.64
N LYS A 99 3.73 -15.27 -8.52
CA LYS A 99 2.31 -15.33 -8.12
C LYS A 99 1.43 -14.55 -9.10
N LEU A 100 1.92 -13.43 -9.64
CA LEU A 100 1.22 -12.69 -10.68
C LEU A 100 1.09 -13.53 -11.95
N ALA A 101 2.19 -14.14 -12.41
CA ALA A 101 2.18 -14.99 -13.60
C ALA A 101 1.22 -16.18 -13.45
N GLU A 102 1.20 -16.83 -12.27
CA GLU A 102 0.23 -17.88 -11.95
C GLU A 102 -1.23 -17.38 -12.05
N GLY A 103 -1.51 -16.17 -11.54
CA GLY A 103 -2.83 -15.56 -11.63
C GLY A 103 -3.27 -15.26 -13.05
N GLN A 104 -2.39 -14.65 -13.84
CA GLN A 104 -2.65 -14.29 -15.24
C GLN A 104 -2.87 -15.51 -16.15
N GLU A 105 -2.35 -16.69 -15.78
CA GLU A 105 -2.61 -17.96 -16.46
C GLU A 105 -3.87 -18.68 -15.94
N ALA A 106 -4.38 -18.31 -14.76
CA ALA A 106 -5.54 -18.94 -14.15
C ALA A 106 -6.85 -18.38 -14.72
N ALA A 107 -7.87 -19.25 -14.84
CA ALA A 107 -9.19 -18.86 -15.35
C ALA A 107 -10.14 -18.35 -14.26
N ASP A 108 -9.77 -18.53 -12.99
CA ASP A 108 -10.60 -18.31 -11.81
C ASP A 108 -9.88 -17.56 -10.68
N GLU A 109 -8.71 -16.98 -10.97
CA GLU A 109 -7.97 -16.12 -10.05
C GLU A 109 -7.72 -14.74 -10.69
N ASN A 110 -7.67 -13.70 -9.86
CA ASN A 110 -7.08 -12.40 -10.20
C ASN A 110 -5.96 -12.17 -9.20
N VAL A 111 -4.76 -11.84 -9.65
CA VAL A 111 -3.64 -11.54 -8.75
C VAL A 111 -3.19 -10.10 -8.91
N TYR A 112 -3.08 -9.39 -7.78
CA TYR A 112 -2.52 -8.06 -7.68
C TYR A 112 -1.30 -8.13 -6.76
N VAL A 113 -0.17 -7.59 -7.20
CA VAL A 113 1.07 -7.61 -6.41
C VAL A 113 1.44 -6.18 -6.05
N VAL A 114 1.63 -5.92 -4.76
CA VAL A 114 2.12 -4.64 -4.26
C VAL A 114 3.49 -4.83 -3.64
N TYR A 115 4.50 -4.30 -4.30
CA TYR A 115 5.88 -4.28 -3.84
C TYR A 115 6.11 -3.16 -2.83
N ILE A 116 6.61 -3.50 -1.66
CA ILE A 116 6.81 -2.58 -0.54
C ILE A 116 8.28 -2.59 -0.16
N GLY A 117 8.96 -1.46 -0.33
CA GLY A 117 10.41 -1.38 -0.11
C GLY A 117 10.90 0.02 0.21
N ASP A 118 12.21 0.21 0.36
CA ASP A 118 12.80 1.47 0.87
C ASP A 118 12.63 2.63 -0.11
N THR A 119 13.36 2.60 -1.23
CA THR A 119 13.49 3.78 -2.10
C THR A 119 12.84 3.57 -3.46
N ARG A 120 12.28 4.66 -4.01
CA ARG A 120 12.00 4.81 -5.44
C ARG A 120 13.32 5.00 -6.21
N PRO A 121 13.47 4.48 -7.44
CA PRO A 121 14.67 4.73 -8.25
C PRO A 121 14.82 6.18 -8.75
N GLU A 122 13.79 7.03 -8.65
CA GLU A 122 13.78 8.41 -9.12
C GLU A 122 13.49 9.40 -7.96
N PRO A 123 14.36 10.40 -7.71
CA PRO A 123 14.32 11.23 -6.49
C PRO A 123 13.36 12.44 -6.54
N ASP A 124 12.75 12.77 -7.68
CA ASP A 124 12.20 14.12 -7.91
C ASP A 124 10.68 14.28 -7.71
N LEU A 125 9.97 13.24 -7.28
CA LEU A 125 8.53 13.33 -6.97
C LEU A 125 8.22 12.78 -5.58
N PRO A 126 7.37 13.47 -4.78
CA PRO A 126 7.04 13.12 -3.39
C PRO A 126 6.08 11.92 -3.26
N ASP A 127 5.97 11.08 -4.29
CA ASP A 127 5.01 9.99 -4.35
C ASP A 127 5.43 8.88 -3.38
N LEU A 128 4.50 8.48 -2.52
CA LEU A 128 4.71 7.39 -1.55
C LEU A 128 4.46 6.02 -2.17
N GLY A 129 3.81 5.98 -3.33
CA GLY A 129 3.55 4.78 -4.12
C GLY A 129 3.21 5.13 -5.57
N ILE A 130 3.12 4.09 -6.40
CA ILE A 130 2.70 4.18 -7.80
C ILE A 130 2.11 2.85 -8.26
N ALA A 131 1.07 2.90 -9.09
CA ALA A 131 0.51 1.75 -9.76
C ALA A 131 -0.01 2.12 -11.17
N HIS A 132 -0.08 1.11 -12.04
CA HIS A 132 -0.70 1.26 -13.35
C HIS A 132 -2.22 1.24 -13.21
N GLN A 133 -2.84 2.42 -13.21
CA GLN A 133 -4.28 2.54 -13.06
C GLN A 133 -5.01 1.75 -14.16
N ALA A 134 -5.93 0.87 -13.77
CA ALA A 134 -6.80 0.18 -14.73
C ALA A 134 -7.74 1.18 -15.42
N PHE A 135 -8.25 0.80 -16.60
CA PHE A 135 -9.33 1.56 -17.21
C PHE A 135 -10.59 1.51 -16.34
N ALA A 136 -11.48 2.49 -16.52
CA ALA A 136 -12.72 2.52 -15.76
C ALA A 136 -13.60 1.32 -16.12
N GLY A 137 -14.00 0.54 -15.11
CA GLY A 137 -14.76 -0.71 -15.26
C GLY A 137 -13.87 -1.95 -15.43
N GLU A 138 -12.55 -1.80 -15.46
CA GLU A 138 -11.62 -2.91 -15.61
C GLU A 138 -10.81 -3.15 -14.34
N ASN A 139 -10.25 -4.35 -14.23
CA ASN A 139 -9.18 -4.67 -13.29
C ASN A 139 -7.86 -4.87 -14.05
N ASN A 140 -6.76 -4.42 -13.44
CA ASN A 140 -5.43 -4.62 -13.99
C ASN A 140 -4.64 -5.53 -13.05
N GLU A 141 -4.52 -6.82 -13.42
CA GLU A 141 -3.63 -7.78 -12.76
C GLU A 141 -2.18 -7.40 -13.04
N PHE A 142 -1.64 -6.54 -12.18
CA PHE A 142 -0.34 -5.93 -12.37
C PHE A 142 0.34 -5.56 -11.05
N TYR A 143 1.45 -4.85 -11.17
CA TYR A 143 2.25 -4.35 -10.06
C TYR A 143 1.78 -2.97 -9.57
N GLY A 144 1.69 -2.85 -8.26
CA GLY A 144 1.76 -1.59 -7.53
C GLY A 144 3.04 -1.53 -6.69
N TYR A 145 3.48 -0.33 -6.35
CA TYR A 145 4.73 -0.08 -5.65
C TYR A 145 4.50 0.91 -4.51
N VAL A 146 5.08 0.63 -3.34
CA VAL A 146 5.02 1.48 -2.15
C VAL A 146 6.43 1.71 -1.62
N PHE A 147 6.82 2.98 -1.55
CA PHE A 147 8.14 3.44 -1.15
C PHE A 147 8.14 3.81 0.33
N ALA A 148 8.32 2.80 1.19
CA ALA A 148 8.32 2.92 2.64
C ALA A 148 9.43 3.84 3.21
N GLY A 149 10.55 4.00 2.50
CA GLY A 149 11.57 5.01 2.80
C GLY A 149 11.08 6.44 2.53
N GLY A 150 10.26 6.62 1.50
CA GLY A 150 9.50 7.85 1.26
C GLY A 150 8.54 8.14 2.41
N VAL A 151 7.78 7.14 2.86
CA VAL A 151 6.90 7.23 4.04
C VAL A 151 7.68 7.61 5.31
N LYS A 152 8.82 6.95 5.57
CA LYS A 152 9.72 7.30 6.67
C LYS A 152 10.14 8.76 6.59
N SER A 153 10.57 9.22 5.42
CA SER A 153 11.02 10.60 5.20
C SER A 153 9.88 11.60 5.39
N HIS A 154 8.68 11.27 4.90
CA HIS A 154 7.47 12.06 5.10
C HIS A 154 7.14 12.23 6.59
N LEU A 155 7.10 11.14 7.36
CA LEU A 155 6.84 11.15 8.79
C LEU A 155 7.94 11.88 9.60
N ALA A 156 9.21 11.71 9.19
CA ALA A 156 10.37 12.38 9.78
C ALA A 156 10.43 13.89 9.45
N SER A 157 9.78 14.34 8.38
CA SER A 157 9.74 15.77 8.02
C SER A 157 8.70 16.56 8.82
N GLY A 158 7.67 15.89 9.36
CA GLY A 158 6.55 16.55 10.02
C GLY A 158 5.57 17.24 9.04
N ASN A 159 5.70 17.01 7.73
CA ASN A 159 4.88 17.65 6.69
C ASN A 159 3.47 17.05 6.54
N TYR A 160 2.77 16.85 7.67
CA TYR A 160 1.40 16.34 7.75
C TYR A 160 0.64 17.05 8.88
N ARG A 161 -0.69 16.98 8.87
CA ARG A 161 -1.55 17.82 9.72
C ARG A 161 -2.29 17.08 10.83
N TRP A 162 -2.34 15.75 10.81
CA TRP A 162 -3.15 14.96 11.75
C TRP A 162 -2.51 14.76 13.13
N LYS A 163 -1.17 14.84 13.25
CA LYS A 163 -0.48 14.52 14.51
C LYS A 163 0.86 15.24 14.63
N PRO A 164 1.28 15.68 15.83
CA PRO A 164 2.63 16.20 16.03
C PRO A 164 3.69 15.10 15.88
N GLN A 165 4.81 15.41 15.22
CA GLN A 165 5.91 14.47 14.99
C GLN A 165 6.40 13.75 16.26
N ALA A 166 6.58 14.49 17.35
CA ALA A 166 7.07 13.93 18.61
C ALA A 166 6.14 12.86 19.22
N LYS A 167 4.88 12.81 18.77
CA LYS A 167 3.86 11.84 19.20
C LYS A 167 3.68 10.67 18.22
N LEU A 168 4.45 10.62 17.14
CA LEU A 168 4.43 9.48 16.24
C LEU A 168 4.93 8.22 16.96
N THR A 169 4.33 7.10 16.56
CA THR A 169 4.54 5.75 17.06
C THR A 169 4.60 4.80 15.88
N SER A 170 5.01 3.56 16.08
CA SER A 170 5.07 2.56 15.02
C SER A 170 3.69 2.22 14.41
N VAL A 171 2.60 2.50 15.12
CA VAL A 171 1.24 2.44 14.54
C VAL A 171 1.04 3.45 13.40
N ASP A 172 1.65 4.63 13.49
CA ASP A 172 1.47 5.67 12.47
C ASP A 172 2.20 5.30 11.17
N PHE A 173 3.43 4.77 11.27
CA PHE A 173 4.13 4.22 10.11
C PHE A 173 3.38 3.04 9.48
N THR A 174 2.87 2.11 10.32
CA THR A 174 2.03 0.99 9.86
C THR A 174 0.81 1.50 9.10
N ASN A 175 0.11 2.53 9.62
CA ASN A 175 -1.08 3.07 8.99
C ASN A 175 -0.77 3.74 7.65
N GLU A 176 0.30 4.54 7.58
CA GLU A 176 0.70 5.23 6.34
C GLU A 176 1.07 4.23 5.25
N VAL A 177 1.94 3.24 5.53
CA VAL A 177 2.30 2.21 4.53
C VAL A 177 1.07 1.41 4.08
N ALA A 178 0.24 0.97 5.02
CA ALA A 178 -0.97 0.21 4.68
C ALA A 178 -2.01 1.04 3.92
N PHE A 179 -2.08 2.34 4.18
CA PHE A 179 -2.90 3.28 3.41
C PHE A 179 -2.40 3.37 1.98
N THR A 180 -1.09 3.59 1.78
CA THR A 180 -0.52 3.68 0.44
C THR A 180 -0.71 2.38 -0.33
N VAL A 181 -0.53 1.22 0.31
CA VAL A 181 -0.87 -0.08 -0.31
C VAL A 181 -2.32 -0.10 -0.79
N ALA A 182 -3.27 0.30 0.06
CA ALA A 182 -4.68 0.31 -0.31
C ALA A 182 -4.99 1.34 -1.42
N HIS A 183 -4.27 2.47 -1.43
CA HIS A 183 -4.38 3.51 -2.46
C HIS A 183 -3.94 2.98 -3.83
N GLU A 184 -2.74 2.38 -3.90
CA GLU A 184 -2.22 1.80 -5.14
C GLU A 184 -3.08 0.62 -5.65
N LEU A 185 -3.60 -0.20 -4.74
CA LEU A 185 -4.59 -1.23 -5.10
C LEU A 185 -5.86 -0.63 -5.70
N GLY A 186 -6.31 0.51 -5.18
CA GLY A 186 -7.44 1.22 -5.76
C GLY A 186 -7.17 1.61 -7.22
N HIS A 187 -5.97 2.06 -7.56
CA HIS A 187 -5.59 2.32 -8.94
C HIS A 187 -5.64 1.06 -9.81
N LEU A 188 -5.10 -0.07 -9.33
CA LEU A 188 -5.18 -1.36 -10.04
C LEU A 188 -6.63 -1.83 -10.24
N TRP A 189 -7.56 -1.35 -9.41
CA TRP A 189 -9.00 -1.57 -9.55
C TRP A 189 -9.73 -0.44 -10.28
N GLY A 190 -9.01 0.43 -10.99
CA GLY A 190 -9.57 1.47 -11.84
C GLY A 190 -10.09 2.70 -11.11
N LEU A 191 -9.82 2.84 -9.81
CA LEU A 191 -10.13 4.04 -9.05
C LEU A 191 -9.10 5.13 -9.35
N GLY A 192 -9.56 6.33 -9.70
CA GLY A 192 -8.71 7.52 -9.78
C GLY A 192 -8.55 8.20 -8.43
N HIS A 193 -7.60 9.13 -8.35
CA HIS A 193 -7.55 10.07 -7.23
C HIS A 193 -8.88 10.80 -7.06
N LEU A 194 -9.29 11.03 -5.83
CA LEU A 194 -10.34 12.01 -5.57
C LEU A 194 -9.84 13.39 -6.00
N ILE A 195 -10.67 14.12 -6.74
CA ILE A 195 -10.40 15.50 -7.10
C ILE A 195 -10.61 16.36 -5.83
N ASP A 196 -9.61 16.41 -4.97
CA ASP A 196 -9.51 17.44 -3.95
C ASP A 196 -8.92 18.70 -4.60
N VAL A 197 -9.75 19.41 -5.38
CA VAL A 197 -9.70 20.86 -5.60
C VAL A 197 -8.34 21.55 -5.86
N ASP A 198 -7.33 20.81 -6.35
CA ASP A 198 -5.97 21.33 -6.58
C ASP A 198 -5.89 22.30 -7.78
N SER A 199 -7.01 22.54 -8.47
CA SER A 199 -7.10 23.51 -9.56
C SER A 199 -7.62 24.89 -9.15
N THR A 200 -7.99 25.13 -7.89
CA THR A 200 -8.45 26.47 -7.43
C THR A 200 -7.75 26.94 -6.16
N PRO A 201 -6.88 27.98 -6.24
CA PRO A 201 -6.37 28.65 -5.06
C PRO A 201 -7.53 29.19 -4.21
N GLY A 202 -7.70 28.66 -3.01
CA GLY A 202 -8.67 29.16 -2.04
C GLY A 202 -9.86 28.25 -1.74
N ASN A 203 -9.99 27.08 -2.38
CA ASN A 203 -10.96 26.09 -1.90
C ASN A 203 -10.39 25.34 -0.70
N ALA A 204 -11.01 25.57 0.45
CA ALA A 204 -10.73 24.81 1.65
C ALA A 204 -11.01 23.32 1.38
N PHE A 205 -9.99 22.49 1.61
CA PHE A 205 -10.05 21.04 1.74
C PHE A 205 -11.45 20.55 2.09
N SER A 206 -12.02 19.67 1.27
CA SER A 206 -13.28 19.03 1.63
C SER A 206 -13.00 18.14 2.86
N PRO A 207 -13.58 18.44 4.04
CA PRO A 207 -13.32 17.64 5.25
C PRO A 207 -13.74 16.17 5.08
N ASP A 208 -14.60 15.87 4.11
CA ASP A 208 -15.08 14.53 3.82
C ASP A 208 -14.04 13.65 3.11
N ASN A 209 -13.14 14.23 2.31
CA ASN A 209 -12.11 13.50 1.55
C ASN A 209 -10.88 13.16 2.39
N TYR A 210 -10.72 13.79 3.55
CA TYR A 210 -9.62 13.56 4.50
C TYR A 210 -9.51 12.11 4.99
N HIS A 211 -10.60 11.36 4.87
CA HIS A 211 -10.73 9.99 5.34
C HIS A 211 -10.91 8.97 4.19
N HIS A 212 -10.70 9.37 2.94
CA HIS A 212 -10.82 8.45 1.81
C HIS A 212 -9.45 7.86 1.42
N VAL A 213 -9.41 6.55 1.13
CA VAL A 213 -8.19 5.85 0.66
C VAL A 213 -7.65 6.44 -0.64
N MET A 214 -8.49 6.69 -1.63
CA MET A 214 -8.12 7.38 -2.89
C MET A 214 -7.82 8.90 -2.80
N ASN A 215 -7.70 9.49 -1.59
CA ASN A 215 -7.13 10.84 -1.48
C ASN A 215 -5.60 10.75 -1.49
N THR A 216 -4.92 11.82 -1.88
CA THR A 216 -3.45 11.88 -1.88
C THR A 216 -2.93 11.58 -0.47
N PRO A 217 -1.96 10.67 -0.31
CA PRO A 217 -1.41 10.29 1.00
C PRO A 217 -0.97 11.48 1.86
N LYS A 218 -0.44 12.53 1.22
CA LYS A 218 -0.05 13.79 1.86
C LYS A 218 -1.17 14.49 2.65
N TYR A 219 -2.42 14.32 2.24
CA TYR A 219 -3.56 15.05 2.81
C TYR A 219 -4.51 14.16 3.61
N ALA A 220 -4.47 12.85 3.42
CA ALA A 220 -5.31 11.93 4.17
C ALA A 220 -4.83 11.75 5.63
N ASN A 221 -5.72 11.29 6.50
CA ASN A 221 -5.34 10.68 7.78
C ASN A 221 -5.41 9.14 7.66
N PRO A 222 -4.27 8.46 7.46
CA PRO A 222 -4.22 7.00 7.29
C PRO A 222 -4.83 6.20 8.45
N ALA A 223 -4.86 6.75 9.66
CA ALA A 223 -5.44 6.08 10.82
C ALA A 223 -6.97 5.96 10.72
N ALA A 224 -7.62 6.89 10.04
CA ALA A 224 -9.07 6.96 9.90
C ALA A 224 -9.55 6.72 8.46
N ALA A 225 -8.62 6.53 7.52
CA ALA A 225 -8.92 6.30 6.12
C ALA A 225 -9.71 5.00 5.88
N ARG A 226 -10.63 5.06 4.91
CA ARG A 226 -11.46 3.94 4.46
C ARG A 226 -11.83 4.13 2.98
N PHE A 227 -12.20 3.04 2.30
CA PHE A 227 -12.95 3.15 1.06
C PHE A 227 -14.36 3.65 1.38
N LEU A 228 -14.82 4.69 0.68
CA LEU A 228 -16.21 5.13 0.80
C LEU A 228 -17.08 4.38 -0.21
N ASN A 229 -18.33 4.16 0.17
CA ASN A 229 -19.30 3.37 -0.58
C ASN A 229 -19.61 3.91 -2.00
N ASP A 230 -19.28 5.17 -2.26
CA ASP A 230 -19.45 5.93 -3.50
C ASP A 230 -18.21 5.93 -4.40
N SER A 231 -17.07 5.40 -3.94
CA SER A 231 -15.94 5.13 -4.83
C SER A 231 -16.33 4.03 -5.80
N THR A 232 -16.76 4.46 -6.98
CA THR A 232 -17.09 3.61 -8.13
C THR A 232 -15.84 2.85 -8.52
N HIS A 233 -15.71 1.64 -7.99
CA HIS A 233 -15.67 0.34 -8.67
C HIS A 233 -15.76 -0.69 -7.55
N ARG A 234 -16.99 -1.04 -7.18
CA ARG A 234 -17.23 -2.23 -6.35
C ARG A 234 -17.05 -3.43 -7.26
N MET A 235 -15.77 -3.73 -7.57
CA MET A 235 -15.30 -4.98 -8.16
C MET A 235 -16.29 -5.63 -9.12
N GLU A 236 -16.17 -5.36 -10.42
CA GLU A 236 -16.77 -6.22 -11.45
C GLU A 236 -16.07 -7.59 -11.45
N ILE A 237 -16.29 -8.36 -10.40
CA ILE A 237 -15.79 -9.71 -10.24
C ILE A 237 -17.00 -10.61 -10.39
N GLY A 238 -17.28 -10.90 -11.66
CA GLY A 238 -18.14 -11.97 -12.12
C GLY A 238 -19.62 -11.64 -12.32
N ASN A 239 -19.98 -11.34 -13.57
CA ASN A 239 -21.05 -12.11 -14.17
C ASN A 239 -20.72 -12.56 -15.60
N ALA A 240 -19.89 -13.61 -15.71
CA ALA A 240 -19.81 -14.42 -16.93
C ALA A 240 -21.05 -15.32 -17.10
N THR A 241 -22.25 -14.80 -16.84
CA THR A 241 -23.52 -15.38 -17.31
C THR A 241 -24.34 -14.34 -18.06
N THR A 242 -23.85 -13.95 -19.23
CA THR A 242 -24.73 -13.81 -20.39
C THR A 242 -24.09 -14.58 -21.54
N GLY A 243 -24.35 -15.89 -21.55
CA GLY A 243 -24.55 -16.54 -22.82
C GLY A 243 -25.85 -15.99 -23.42
N ALA A 244 -25.71 -15.28 -24.54
CA ALA A 244 -26.67 -15.21 -25.64
C ALA A 244 -25.91 -14.70 -26.88
#